data_AF-A0A1Z4NLR5-F1
#
_entry.id   AF-A0A1Z4NLR5-F1
#
_cell.length_a   1.000
_cell.length_b   1.000
_cell.length_c   1.000
_cell.angle_alpha   90.00
_cell.angle_beta   90.00
_cell.angle_gamma   90.00
#
_symmetry.space_group_name_H-M   'P 1'
#
loop_
_entity.id
_entity.type
_entity.pdbx_description
1 polymer ?
#
loop_
_entity_poly.entity_id
_entity_poly.type
_entity_poly.pdbx_seq_one_letter_code
_entity_poly.pdbx_strand_id
1 'polypeptide(L)'
;MDAYRVEPFLFIVFQVFWQELLGDRIYSSMQKSRQAINTLIEESQKNQQLSQDLVINLEKCFYAVRKGIAEKCRYELIQRSTFVQYRGSKVYKPPENDRDIKYLEVYIKELDKKLKQLHLKKSEKNIQEILTQISLSSHQSVEETKLYLEQLYLKAEKDCPVSIYKAALRDKENGLQQQIFKSMLLELEENEKLNQIFDIQTYLTLTQMFQKYQNQ
;
A
#
# COMPACT_ATOMS: atom_id res chain seq x y z
N MET A 1 12.79 30.99 0.34
CA MET A 1 11.42 30.55 0.66
C MET A 1 11.28 29.16 0.09
N ASP A 2 11.63 28.15 0.87
CA ASP A 2 11.60 26.77 0.43
C ASP A 2 10.17 26.28 0.43
N ALA A 3 9.63 26.04 -0.77
CA ALA A 3 8.37 25.37 -0.96
C ALA A 3 8.45 23.98 -0.30
N TYR A 4 7.56 23.75 0.66
CA TYR A 4 7.31 22.44 1.24
C TYR A 4 7.11 21.45 0.09
N ARG A 5 8.09 20.56 -0.11
CA ARG A 5 7.99 19.51 -1.10
C ARG A 5 7.01 18.50 -0.55
N VAL A 6 5.78 18.50 -1.07
CA VAL A 6 4.87 17.36 -1.00
C VAL A 6 5.68 16.11 -1.28
N GLU A 7 5.74 15.17 -0.33
CA GLU A 7 6.47 13.93 -0.58
C GLU A 7 5.78 13.18 -1.72
N PRO A 8 6.40 13.06 -2.90
CA PRO A 8 5.72 12.50 -4.06
C PRO A 8 5.38 11.02 -3.87
N PHE A 9 5.85 10.38 -2.80
CA PHE A 9 5.58 8.99 -2.48
C PHE A 9 4.24 8.82 -1.76
N LEU A 10 4.03 9.55 -0.66
CA LEU A 10 2.78 9.44 0.11
C LEU A 10 1.56 9.85 -0.72
N PHE A 11 1.70 10.89 -1.53
CA PHE A 11 0.66 11.30 -2.46
C PHE A 11 0.28 10.16 -3.42
N ILE A 12 1.26 9.47 -4.02
CA ILE A 12 0.98 8.36 -4.94
C ILE A 12 0.27 7.20 -4.23
N VAL A 13 0.76 6.79 -3.05
CA VAL A 13 0.16 5.67 -2.30
C VAL A 13 -1.28 6.02 -1.93
N PHE A 14 -1.50 7.23 -1.42
CA PHE A 14 -2.83 7.64 -1.01
C PHE A 14 -3.77 7.85 -2.20
N GLN A 15 -3.29 8.38 -3.33
CA GLN A 15 -4.08 8.48 -4.55
C GLN A 15 -4.52 7.12 -5.06
N VAL A 16 -3.63 6.11 -5.08
CA VAL A 16 -3.98 4.75 -5.52
C VAL A 16 -5.02 4.13 -4.59
N PHE A 17 -4.85 4.26 -3.27
CA PHE A 17 -5.86 3.82 -2.29
C PHE A 17 -7.21 4.52 -2.52
N TRP A 18 -7.19 5.84 -2.70
CA TRP A 18 -8.38 6.65 -2.87
C TRP A 18 -9.16 6.32 -4.13
N GLN A 19 -8.46 6.09 -5.25
CA GLN A 19 -9.10 5.68 -6.51
C GLN A 19 -9.71 4.29 -6.42
N GLU A 20 -9.07 3.35 -5.70
CA GLU A 20 -9.65 2.02 -5.46
C GLU A 20 -10.93 2.12 -4.64
N LEU A 21 -10.93 2.96 -3.60
CA LEU A 21 -12.10 3.21 -2.77
C LEU A 21 -13.25 3.85 -3.58
N LEU A 22 -12.96 4.82 -4.44
CA LEU A 22 -13.95 5.45 -5.33
C LEU A 22 -14.50 4.50 -6.41
N GLY A 23 -13.68 3.57 -6.89
CA GLY A 23 -14.05 2.58 -7.89
C GLY A 23 -15.06 1.54 -7.37
N ASP A 24 -15.17 1.37 -6.06
CA ASP A 24 -16.14 0.48 -5.43
C ASP A 24 -17.53 1.11 -5.38
N ARG A 25 -18.52 0.46 -5.99
CA ARG A 25 -19.92 0.90 -6.08
C ARG A 25 -20.55 1.18 -4.71
N ILE A 26 -20.05 0.55 -3.65
CA ILE A 26 -20.54 0.72 -2.27
C ILE A 26 -20.15 2.10 -1.73
N TYR A 27 -18.98 2.60 -2.14
CA TYR A 27 -18.42 3.86 -1.69
C TYR A 27 -18.48 4.97 -2.76
N SER A 28 -18.82 4.63 -4.01
CA SER A 28 -18.76 5.51 -5.19
C SER A 28 -19.75 6.67 -5.21
N SER A 29 -20.44 6.99 -4.11
CA SER A 29 -21.24 8.20 -4.06
C SER A 29 -20.30 9.40 -3.91
N MET A 30 -20.23 10.24 -4.96
CA MET A 30 -19.37 11.44 -4.97
C MET A 30 -19.56 12.32 -3.73
N GLN A 31 -20.74 12.27 -3.09
CA GLN A 31 -21.04 13.03 -1.88
C GLN A 31 -20.35 12.45 -0.64
N LYS A 32 -20.40 11.13 -0.42
CA LYS A 32 -19.74 10.50 0.74
C LYS A 32 -18.22 10.62 0.66
N SER A 33 -17.66 10.40 -0.52
CA SER A 33 -16.21 10.49 -0.73
C SER A 33 -15.67 11.91 -0.56
N ARG A 34 -16.36 12.93 -1.08
CA ARG A 34 -16.00 14.33 -0.84
C ARG A 34 -16.14 14.72 0.63
N GLN A 35 -17.17 14.24 1.31
CA GLN A 35 -17.36 14.49 2.75
C GLN A 35 -16.21 13.88 3.55
N ALA A 36 -15.85 12.63 3.31
CA ALA A 36 -14.75 11.95 4.00
C ALA A 36 -13.42 12.71 3.86
N ILE A 37 -13.07 13.16 2.64
CA ILE A 37 -11.86 13.97 2.42
C ILE A 37 -11.92 15.31 3.15
N ASN A 38 -13.05 16.02 3.08
CA ASN A 38 -13.17 17.33 3.72
C ASN A 38 -13.08 17.21 5.25
N THR A 39 -13.74 16.21 5.83
CA THR A 39 -13.62 15.90 7.26
C THR A 39 -12.19 15.53 7.62
N LEU A 40 -11.50 14.75 6.78
CA LEU A 40 -10.08 14.41 7.00
C LEU A 40 -9.19 15.65 6.97
N ILE A 41 -9.44 16.61 6.07
CA ILE A 41 -8.72 17.90 6.00
C ILE A 41 -8.96 18.71 7.29
N GLU A 42 -10.21 18.89 7.68
CA GLU A 42 -10.60 19.67 8.86
C GLU A 42 -10.05 19.07 10.16
N GLU A 43 -10.14 17.75 10.32
CA GLU A 43 -9.62 17.05 11.50
C GLU A 43 -8.09 17.01 11.52
N SER A 44 -7.44 16.90 10.36
CA SER A 44 -5.97 16.97 10.27
C SER A 44 -5.43 18.36 10.60
N GLN A 45 -6.21 19.43 10.41
CA GLN A 45 -5.85 20.78 10.85
C GLN A 45 -5.90 20.92 12.38
N LYS A 46 -6.87 20.27 13.02
CA LYS A 46 -7.08 20.35 14.48
C LYS A 46 -6.26 19.33 15.26
N ASN A 47 -5.89 18.23 14.63
CA ASN A 47 -5.24 17.09 15.26
C ASN A 47 -4.00 16.62 14.47
N GLN A 48 -2.83 17.10 14.90
CA GLN A 48 -1.55 16.69 14.30
C GLN A 48 -1.28 15.18 14.44
N GLN A 49 -1.79 14.54 15.49
CA GLN A 49 -1.63 13.09 15.67
C GLN A 49 -2.34 12.31 14.56
N LEU A 50 -3.55 12.73 14.16
CA LEU A 50 -4.30 12.09 13.07
C LEU A 50 -3.51 12.14 11.75
N SER A 51 -2.88 13.29 11.49
CA SER A 51 -2.01 13.46 10.31
C SER A 51 -0.82 12.51 10.35
N GLN A 52 -0.19 12.36 11.52
CA GLN A 52 0.93 11.46 11.71
C GLN A 52 0.53 10.00 11.57
N ASP A 53 -0.61 9.61 12.15
CA ASP A 53 -1.16 8.26 12.07
C ASP A 53 -1.45 7.87 10.62
N LEU A 54 -2.06 8.78 9.84
CA LEU A 54 -2.33 8.55 8.43
C LEU A 54 -1.05 8.36 7.61
N VAL A 55 -0.03 9.20 7.83
CA VAL A 55 1.28 9.04 7.18
C VAL A 55 1.88 7.68 7.53
N ILE A 56 1.95 7.37 8.83
CA ILE A 56 2.57 6.13 9.31
C ILE A 56 1.83 4.92 8.73
N ASN A 57 0.50 4.94 8.68
CA ASN A 57 -0.31 3.85 8.13
C ASN A 57 -0.07 3.67 6.63
N LEU A 58 0.01 4.75 5.84
CA LEU A 58 0.33 4.69 4.42
C LEU A 58 1.72 4.07 4.16
N GLU A 59 2.74 4.52 4.90
CA GLU A 59 4.10 3.97 4.76
C GLU A 59 4.16 2.51 5.22
N LYS A 60 3.53 2.19 6.36
CA LYS A 60 3.46 0.85 6.93
C LYS A 60 2.82 -0.11 5.94
N CYS A 61 1.66 0.22 5.38
CA CYS A 61 0.99 -0.60 4.37
C CYS A 61 1.87 -0.83 3.15
N PHE A 62 2.48 0.22 2.60
CA PHE A 62 3.34 0.08 1.43
C PHE A 62 4.52 -0.87 1.67
N TYR A 63 5.24 -0.73 2.78
CA TYR A 63 6.39 -1.60 3.07
C TYR A 63 5.97 -3.01 3.50
N ALA A 64 4.89 -3.15 4.27
CA ALA A 64 4.38 -4.45 4.72
C ALA A 64 3.90 -5.30 3.53
N VAL A 65 3.17 -4.69 2.59
CA VAL A 65 2.71 -5.38 1.38
C VAL A 65 3.89 -5.80 0.49
N ARG A 66 4.86 -4.90 0.25
CA ARG A 66 6.09 -5.26 -0.50
C ARG A 66 6.82 -6.43 0.16
N LYS A 67 6.87 -6.46 1.48
CA LYS A 67 7.49 -7.54 2.25
C LYS A 67 6.70 -8.84 2.06
N GLY A 68 5.38 -8.82 2.22
CA GLY A 68 4.53 -9.99 2.04
C GLY A 68 4.61 -10.59 0.63
N ILE A 69 4.64 -9.74 -0.41
CA ILE A 69 4.84 -10.19 -1.79
C ILE A 69 6.24 -10.81 -1.97
N ALA A 70 7.29 -10.16 -1.45
CA ALA A 70 8.65 -10.71 -1.52
C ALA A 70 8.78 -12.06 -0.80
N GLU A 71 8.12 -12.23 0.35
CA GLU A 71 8.07 -13.50 1.09
C GLU A 71 7.37 -14.60 0.31
N LYS A 72 6.24 -14.29 -0.35
CA LYS A 72 5.52 -15.23 -1.23
C LYS A 72 6.40 -15.65 -2.41
N CYS A 73 7.05 -14.71 -3.10
CA CYS A 73 7.94 -15.02 -4.21
C CYS A 73 9.14 -15.87 -3.76
N ARG A 74 9.72 -15.57 -2.60
CA ARG A 74 10.81 -16.36 -2.02
C ARG A 74 10.37 -17.79 -1.77
N TYR A 75 9.19 -17.98 -1.19
CA TYR A 75 8.63 -19.30 -0.93
C TYR A 75 8.38 -20.08 -2.21
N GLU A 76 7.81 -19.44 -3.23
CA GLU A 76 7.56 -20.04 -4.54
C GLU A 76 8.85 -20.50 -5.23
N LEU A 77 9.90 -19.69 -5.20
CA LEU A 77 11.22 -20.07 -5.73
C LEU A 77 11.81 -21.27 -4.99
N ILE A 78 11.69 -21.30 -3.65
CA ILE A 78 12.15 -22.44 -2.85
C ILE A 78 11.38 -23.72 -3.24
N GLN A 79 10.05 -23.64 -3.39
CA GLN A 79 9.25 -24.81 -3.79
C GLN A 79 9.58 -25.32 -5.19
N ARG A 80 9.96 -24.42 -6.11
CA ARG A 80 10.39 -24.76 -7.47
C ARG A 80 11.84 -25.20 -7.56
N SER A 81 12.55 -25.25 -6.43
CA SER A 81 13.96 -25.60 -6.38
C SER A 81 14.21 -26.94 -5.71
N THR A 82 15.22 -27.64 -6.21
CA THR A 82 15.92 -28.65 -5.40
C THR A 82 17.01 -27.96 -4.61
N PHE A 83 17.45 -28.51 -3.49
CA PHE A 83 18.58 -27.96 -2.74
C PHE A 83 19.60 -29.03 -2.40
N VAL A 84 20.86 -28.61 -2.35
CA VAL A 84 21.97 -29.39 -1.80
C VAL A 84 22.51 -28.67 -0.57
N GLN A 85 22.94 -29.43 0.43
CA GLN A 85 23.68 -28.86 1.54
C GLN A 85 25.16 -28.81 1.18
N TYR A 86 25.76 -27.62 1.24
CA TYR A 86 27.20 -27.43 1.04
C TYR A 86 27.76 -26.58 2.17
N ARG A 87 28.69 -27.15 2.95
CA ARG A 87 29.32 -26.49 4.12
C ARG A 87 28.31 -25.85 5.08
N GLY A 88 27.22 -26.56 5.38
CA GLY A 88 26.16 -26.10 6.28
C GLY A 88 25.17 -25.08 5.68
N SER A 89 25.38 -24.63 4.43
CA SER A 89 24.45 -23.75 3.71
C SER A 89 23.58 -24.53 2.73
N LYS A 90 22.31 -24.14 2.60
CA LYS A 90 21.45 -24.61 1.50
C LYS A 90 21.83 -23.85 0.23
N VAL A 91 22.10 -24.58 -0.84
CA VAL A 91 22.30 -24.04 -2.19
C VAL A 91 21.19 -24.57 -3.07
N TYR A 92 20.36 -23.66 -3.60
CA TYR A 92 19.23 -24.02 -4.44
C TYR A 92 19.64 -24.24 -5.90
N LYS A 93 18.94 -25.13 -6.58
CA LYS A 93 19.05 -25.36 -8.03
C LYS A 93 17.69 -25.06 -8.69
N PRO A 94 17.68 -24.44 -9.89
CA PRO A 94 18.85 -23.98 -10.64
C PRO A 94 19.54 -22.76 -9.99
N PRO A 95 20.81 -22.43 -10.33
CA PRO A 95 21.57 -21.37 -9.67
C PRO A 95 20.89 -19.99 -9.66
N GLU A 96 20.06 -19.72 -10.66
CA GLU A 96 19.24 -18.52 -10.77
C GLU A 96 18.28 -18.39 -9.58
N ASN A 97 17.63 -19.50 -9.18
CA ASN A 97 16.74 -19.48 -8.02
C ASN A 97 17.51 -19.22 -6.72
N ASP A 98 18.71 -19.79 -6.55
CA ASP A 98 19.54 -19.52 -5.36
C ASP A 98 19.91 -18.04 -5.25
N ARG A 99 20.30 -17.44 -6.38
CA ARG A 99 20.58 -16.01 -6.47
C ARG A 99 19.35 -15.19 -6.10
N ASP A 100 18.21 -15.46 -6.73
CA ASP A 100 16.99 -14.69 -6.55
C ASP A 100 16.42 -14.84 -5.13
N ILE A 101 16.47 -16.04 -4.55
CA ILE A 101 16.11 -16.30 -3.14
C ILE A 101 16.97 -15.44 -2.22
N LYS A 102 18.31 -15.43 -2.41
CA LYS A 102 19.21 -14.61 -1.58
C LYS A 102 18.95 -13.12 -1.72
N TYR A 103 18.66 -12.64 -2.93
CA TYR A 103 18.26 -11.24 -3.13
C TYR A 103 16.97 -10.91 -2.38
N LEU A 104 15.94 -11.76 -2.48
CA LEU A 104 14.69 -11.57 -1.76
C LEU A 104 14.90 -11.61 -0.23
N GLU A 105 15.76 -12.50 0.28
CA GLU A 105 16.08 -12.54 1.72
C GLU A 105 16.72 -11.27 2.24
N VAL A 106 17.68 -10.70 1.50
CA VAL A 106 18.31 -9.42 1.85
C VAL A 106 17.26 -8.30 1.81
N TYR A 107 16.47 -8.26 0.75
CA TYR A 107 15.45 -7.24 0.54
C TYR A 107 14.32 -7.30 1.60
N ILE A 108 13.86 -8.49 1.98
CA ILE A 108 12.90 -8.68 3.10
C ILE A 108 13.47 -8.11 4.40
N LYS A 109 14.76 -8.37 4.70
CA LYS A 109 15.42 -7.81 5.90
C LYS A 109 15.52 -6.28 5.85
N GLU A 110 15.73 -5.69 4.67
CA GLU A 110 15.72 -4.23 4.52
C GLU A 110 14.34 -3.64 4.74
N LEU A 111 13.28 -4.28 4.24
CA LEU A 111 11.90 -3.87 4.49
C LEU A 111 11.54 -3.98 5.98
N ASP A 112 11.98 -5.04 6.66
CA ASP A 112 11.83 -5.18 8.11
C ASP A 112 12.49 -4.04 8.89
N LYS A 113 13.69 -3.62 8.47
CA LYS A 113 14.37 -2.46 9.06
C LYS A 113 13.56 -1.18 8.85
N LYS A 114 13.04 -0.96 7.64
CA LYS A 114 12.20 0.21 7.33
C LYS A 114 10.94 0.24 8.20
N LEU A 115 10.23 -0.89 8.30
CA LEU A 115 9.03 -1.01 9.14
C LEU A 115 9.31 -0.70 10.62
N LYS A 116 10.40 -1.24 11.18
CA LYS A 116 10.79 -0.94 12.57
C LYS A 116 11.13 0.52 12.80
N GLN A 117 11.71 1.19 11.79
CA GLN A 117 12.07 2.61 11.88
C GLN A 117 10.86 3.55 11.80
N LEU A 118 9.75 3.13 11.19
CA LEU A 118 8.53 3.95 11.11
C LEU A 118 7.97 4.29 12.49
N HIS A 119 7.99 3.33 13.43
CA HIS A 119 7.53 3.55 14.81
C HIS A 119 8.38 4.56 15.59
N LEU A 120 9.59 4.87 15.12
CA LEU A 120 10.53 5.77 15.79
C LEU A 120 10.53 7.18 15.18
N LYS A 121 9.91 7.38 14.02
CA LYS A 121 9.85 8.67 13.35
C LYS A 121 8.61 9.44 13.80
N LYS A 122 8.82 10.59 14.44
CA LYS A 122 7.80 11.66 14.42
C LYS A 122 7.79 12.21 12.99
N SER A 123 6.70 11.97 12.27
CA SER A 123 6.52 12.55 10.95
C SER A 123 6.24 14.05 11.09
N GLU A 124 7.15 14.89 10.58
CA GLU A 124 6.96 16.34 10.43
C GLU A 124 6.22 16.69 9.11
N LYS A 125 5.71 15.68 8.40
CA LYS A 125 5.18 15.87 7.04
C LYS A 125 3.84 16.61 7.07
N ASN A 126 3.74 17.67 6.27
CA ASN A 126 2.50 18.41 6.09
C ASN A 126 1.53 17.62 5.19
N ILE A 127 0.68 16.78 5.81
CA ILE A 127 -0.30 15.98 5.07
C ILE A 127 -1.39 16.85 4.41
N GLN A 128 -1.60 18.08 4.87
CA GLN A 128 -2.69 18.92 4.40
C GLN A 128 -2.58 19.24 2.90
N GLU A 129 -1.36 19.44 2.41
CA GLU A 129 -1.12 19.65 0.98
C GLU A 129 -1.44 18.38 0.17
N ILE A 130 -1.11 17.19 0.70
CA ILE A 130 -1.47 15.91 0.08
C ILE A 130 -2.99 15.77 0.02
N LEU A 131 -3.69 15.97 1.15
CA LEU A 131 -5.15 15.85 1.25
C LEU A 131 -5.86 16.84 0.31
N THR A 132 -5.37 18.08 0.26
CA THR A 132 -5.92 19.14 -0.60
C THR A 132 -5.72 18.79 -2.08
N GLN A 133 -4.54 18.31 -2.47
CA GLN A 133 -4.29 17.87 -3.84
C GLN A 133 -5.19 16.69 -4.23
N ILE A 134 -5.42 15.74 -3.33
CA ILE A 134 -6.30 14.60 -3.59
C ILE A 134 -7.75 15.06 -3.75
N SER A 135 -8.22 15.97 -2.89
CA SER A 135 -9.54 16.59 -3.00
C SER A 135 -9.76 17.23 -4.38
N LEU A 136 -8.80 18.04 -4.84
CA LEU A 136 -8.84 18.70 -6.14
C LEU A 136 -8.74 17.69 -7.31
N SER A 137 -8.07 16.56 -7.08
CA SER A 137 -7.88 15.48 -8.06
C SER A 137 -9.03 14.46 -8.11
N SER A 138 -10.10 14.64 -7.34
CA SER A 138 -11.23 13.70 -7.31
C SER A 138 -12.00 13.58 -8.64
N HIS A 139 -11.64 14.39 -9.65
CA HIS A 139 -12.17 14.37 -11.02
C HIS A 139 -11.20 13.83 -12.08
N GLN A 140 -10.09 13.21 -11.64
CA GLN A 140 -9.05 12.78 -12.56
C GLN A 140 -9.54 11.78 -13.61
N SER A 141 -8.92 11.86 -14.80
CA SER A 141 -9.23 10.96 -15.89
C SER A 141 -8.72 9.54 -15.57
N VAL A 142 -9.28 8.54 -16.26
CA VAL A 142 -8.79 7.15 -16.20
C VAL A 142 -7.30 7.05 -16.56
N GLU A 143 -6.79 7.99 -17.37
CA GLU A 143 -5.40 8.03 -17.82
C GLU A 143 -4.45 8.50 -16.72
N GLU A 144 -4.85 9.49 -15.93
CA GLU A 144 -4.08 9.98 -14.77
C GLU A 144 -3.99 8.90 -13.68
N THR A 145 -5.07 8.16 -13.45
CA THR A 145 -5.08 7.03 -12.50
C THR A 145 -4.07 5.95 -12.89
N LYS A 146 -3.99 5.61 -14.18
CA LYS A 146 -2.99 4.66 -14.71
C LYS A 146 -1.56 5.16 -14.50
N LEU A 147 -1.33 6.47 -14.66
CA LEU A 147 -0.03 7.08 -14.45
C LEU A 147 0.44 6.95 -12.98
N TYR A 148 -0.41 7.23 -12.01
CA TYR A 148 -0.07 7.07 -10.59
C TYR A 148 0.19 5.62 -10.22
N LEU A 149 -0.60 4.70 -10.77
CA LEU A 149 -0.40 3.28 -10.57
C LEU A 149 0.95 2.80 -11.14
N GLU A 150 1.33 3.27 -12.33
CA GLU A 150 2.64 2.96 -12.89
C GLU A 150 3.78 3.53 -12.03
N GLN A 151 3.64 4.76 -11.53
CA GLN A 151 4.64 5.34 -10.62
C GLN A 151 4.75 4.56 -9.31
N LEU A 152 3.64 4.02 -8.80
CA LEU A 152 3.64 3.15 -7.62
C LEU A 152 4.45 1.88 -7.88
N TYR A 153 4.25 1.23 -9.03
CA TYR A 153 5.01 0.04 -9.42
C TYR A 153 6.49 0.35 -9.58
N LEU A 154 6.86 1.41 -10.30
CA LEU A 154 8.26 1.82 -10.45
C LEU A 154 8.94 2.07 -9.10
N LYS A 155 8.23 2.65 -8.12
CA LYS A 155 8.74 2.83 -6.75
C LYS A 155 8.91 1.52 -6.00
N ALA A 156 8.02 0.55 -6.19
CA ALA A 156 8.09 -0.75 -5.52
C ALA A 156 9.16 -1.68 -6.13
N GLU A 157 9.48 -1.52 -7.42
CA GLU A 157 10.46 -2.32 -8.17
C GLU A 157 11.91 -1.84 -7.99
N LYS A 158 12.12 -0.55 -7.68
CA LYS A 158 13.44 0.12 -7.69
C LYS A 158 14.56 -0.62 -6.96
N ASP A 159 14.21 -1.33 -5.89
CA ASP A 159 15.18 -1.94 -4.96
C ASP A 159 15.26 -3.48 -5.10
N CYS A 160 14.49 -4.10 -6.00
CA CYS A 160 14.47 -5.55 -6.17
C CYS A 160 14.48 -5.95 -7.65
N PRO A 161 15.59 -6.52 -8.16
CA PRO A 161 15.70 -6.88 -9.57
C PRO A 161 14.98 -8.18 -9.95
N VAL A 162 14.47 -8.94 -8.96
CA VAL A 162 13.95 -10.30 -9.15
C VAL A 162 12.64 -10.29 -9.97
N SER A 163 12.63 -10.96 -11.11
CA SER A 163 11.54 -10.89 -12.09
C SER A 163 10.20 -11.38 -11.56
N ILE A 164 10.18 -12.49 -10.82
CA ILE A 164 8.94 -13.03 -10.23
C ILE A 164 8.32 -12.06 -9.22
N TYR A 165 9.14 -11.29 -8.50
CA TYR A 165 8.66 -10.25 -7.60
C TYR A 165 8.04 -9.08 -8.38
N LYS A 166 8.69 -8.61 -9.45
CA LYS A 166 8.12 -7.55 -10.31
C LYS A 166 6.79 -7.96 -10.94
N ALA A 167 6.70 -9.21 -11.40
CA ALA A 167 5.45 -9.76 -11.92
C ALA A 167 4.37 -9.81 -10.84
N ALA A 168 4.70 -10.29 -9.64
CA ALA A 168 3.76 -10.38 -8.52
C ALA A 168 3.26 -9.00 -8.04
N LEU A 169 4.09 -7.94 -8.11
CA LEU A 169 3.64 -6.58 -7.81
C LEU A 169 2.50 -6.11 -8.71
N ARG A 170 2.52 -6.50 -9.98
CA ARG A 170 1.57 -6.07 -11.02
C ARG A 170 0.38 -7.02 -11.20
N ASP A 171 0.28 -8.05 -10.36
CA ASP A 171 -0.84 -8.98 -10.40
C ASP A 171 -2.16 -8.25 -10.12
N LYS A 172 -3.21 -8.53 -10.91
CA LYS A 172 -4.46 -7.77 -10.84
C LYS A 172 -5.28 -8.06 -9.58
N GLU A 173 -5.20 -9.28 -9.06
CA GLU A 173 -6.07 -9.74 -7.97
C GLU A 173 -5.35 -9.71 -6.61
N ASN A 174 -4.06 -10.01 -6.64
CA ASN A 174 -3.19 -10.22 -5.48
C ASN A 174 -1.93 -9.34 -5.53
N GLY A 175 -1.83 -8.39 -6.44
CA GLY A 175 -0.68 -7.49 -6.54
C GLY A 175 -0.70 -6.33 -5.55
N LEU A 176 0.24 -5.40 -5.76
CA LEU A 176 0.54 -4.30 -4.85
C LEU A 176 -0.67 -3.41 -4.57
N GLN A 177 -1.42 -3.02 -5.61
CA GLN A 177 -2.59 -2.14 -5.49
C GLN A 177 -3.65 -2.76 -4.57
N GLN A 178 -4.07 -3.99 -4.88
CA GLN A 178 -5.12 -4.69 -4.12
C GLN A 178 -4.68 -4.99 -2.69
N GLN A 179 -3.42 -5.37 -2.48
CA GLN A 179 -2.92 -5.63 -1.14
C GLN A 179 -2.74 -4.35 -0.32
N ILE A 180 -2.32 -3.22 -0.92
CA ILE A 180 -2.30 -1.91 -0.23
C ILE A 180 -3.70 -1.50 0.18
N PHE A 181 -4.68 -1.64 -0.72
CA PHE A 181 -6.06 -1.32 -0.41
C PHE A 181 -6.57 -2.13 0.79
N LYS A 182 -6.43 -3.46 0.75
CA LYS A 182 -6.82 -4.35 1.86
C LYS A 182 -6.07 -4.03 3.17
N SER A 183 -4.76 -3.81 3.10
CA SER A 183 -3.94 -3.48 4.27
C SER A 183 -4.37 -2.15 4.88
N MET A 184 -4.64 -1.13 4.05
CA MET A 184 -5.11 0.18 4.53
C MET A 184 -6.47 0.08 5.19
N LEU A 185 -7.42 -0.67 4.62
CA LEU A 185 -8.74 -0.85 5.25
C LEU A 185 -8.63 -1.40 6.67
N LEU A 186 -7.76 -2.40 6.89
CA LEU A 186 -7.53 -2.98 8.22
C LEU A 186 -6.92 -1.95 9.19
N GLU A 187 -5.89 -1.20 8.75
CA GLU A 187 -5.26 -0.18 9.60
C GLU A 187 -6.21 1.00 9.91
N LEU A 188 -7.12 1.33 8.97
CA LEU A 188 -8.14 2.36 9.19
C LEU A 188 -9.26 1.87 10.11
N GLU A 189 -9.65 0.59 10.04
CA GLU A 189 -10.63 -0.03 10.94
C GLU A 189 -10.15 -0.02 12.40
N GLU A 190 -8.86 -0.30 12.63
CA GLU A 190 -8.25 -0.28 13.97
C GLU A 190 -8.11 1.14 14.56
N ASN A 191 -8.11 2.18 13.73
CA ASN A 191 -8.05 3.57 14.17
C ASN A 191 -9.45 4.18 14.25
N GLU A 192 -10.01 4.32 15.45
CA GLU A 192 -11.39 4.76 15.67
C GLU A 192 -11.75 6.07 14.95
N LYS A 193 -10.86 7.07 14.94
CA LYS A 193 -11.11 8.35 14.26
C LYS A 193 -11.12 8.20 12.75
N LEU A 194 -10.18 7.46 12.18
CA LEU A 194 -10.13 7.21 10.74
C LEU A 194 -11.29 6.31 10.30
N ASN A 195 -11.64 5.29 11.09
CA ASN A 195 -12.81 4.44 10.87
C ASN A 195 -14.09 5.29 10.79
N GLN A 196 -14.28 6.24 11.71
CA GLN A 196 -15.42 7.16 11.68
C GLN A 196 -15.44 8.06 10.44
N ILE A 197 -14.29 8.62 10.05
CA ILE A 197 -14.19 9.52 8.88
C ILE A 197 -14.50 8.78 7.58
N PHE A 198 -13.97 7.57 7.43
CA PHE A 198 -14.14 6.79 6.22
C PHE A 198 -15.34 5.84 6.27
N ASP A 199 -16.01 5.70 7.41
CA ASP A 199 -17.10 4.76 7.66
C ASP A 199 -16.72 3.31 7.27
N ILE A 200 -15.50 2.89 7.64
CA ILE A 200 -14.88 1.63 7.17
C ILE A 200 -15.69 0.42 7.59
N GLN A 201 -16.17 0.39 8.84
CA GLN A 201 -16.95 -0.74 9.34
C GLN A 201 -18.26 -0.94 8.54
N THR A 202 -18.94 0.15 8.19
CA THR A 202 -20.12 0.10 7.32
C THR A 202 -19.75 -0.34 5.92
N TYR A 203 -18.66 0.19 5.36
CA TYR A 203 -18.13 -0.24 4.07
C TYR A 203 -17.86 -1.76 4.05
N LEU A 204 -17.12 -2.29 5.02
CA LEU A 204 -16.80 -3.72 5.12
C LEU A 204 -18.06 -4.58 5.26
N THR A 205 -19.03 -4.14 6.06
CA THR A 205 -20.31 -4.82 6.25
C THR A 205 -21.09 -4.90 4.93
N LEU A 206 -21.18 -3.79 4.20
CA LEU A 206 -21.86 -3.76 2.90
C LEU A 206 -21.15 -4.65 1.89
N THR A 207 -19.81 -4.62 1.83
CA THR A 207 -19.02 -5.46 0.92
C THR A 207 -19.28 -6.95 1.15
N GLN A 208 -19.34 -7.39 2.41
CA GLN A 208 -19.68 -8.78 2.75
C GLN A 208 -21.12 -9.14 2.34
N MET A 209 -22.09 -8.24 2.49
CA MET A 209 -23.46 -8.48 2.04
C MET A 209 -23.52 -8.61 0.51
N PHE A 210 -22.91 -7.69 -0.24
CA PHE A 210 -22.90 -7.73 -1.71
C PHE A 210 -22.26 -9.01 -2.25
N GLN A 211 -21.16 -9.47 -1.66
CA GLN A 211 -20.52 -10.74 -2.04
C GLN A 211 -21.42 -11.95 -1.77
N LYS A 212 -22.22 -11.94 -0.68
CA LYS A 212 -23.19 -13.01 -0.41
C LYS A 212 -24.32 -13.04 -1.44
N TYR A 213 -24.82 -11.89 -1.87
CA TYR A 213 -25.88 -11.80 -2.87
C TYR A 213 -25.44 -12.17 -4.29
N GLN A 214 -24.16 -12.01 -4.64
CA GLN A 214 -23.64 -12.39 -5.96
C GLN A 214 -23.32 -13.88 -6.11
N ASN A 215 -23.21 -14.61 -5.00
CA ASN A 215 -22.90 -16.05 -4.97
C ASN A 215 -24.15 -16.93 -4.74
N GLN A 216 -25.34 -16.35 -4.85
CA GLN A 216 -26.65 -17.02 -4.83
C GLN A 216 -27.25 -17.03 -6.23
#